data_AF-A0A660ZG80-F1
#
_entry.id   AF-A0A660ZG80-F1
#
_cell.length_a   1.000
_cell.length_b   1.000
_cell.length_c   1.000
_cell.angle_alpha   90.00
_cell.angle_beta   90.00
_cell.angle_gamma   90.00
#
_symmetry.space_group_name_H-M   'P 1'
#
loop_
_entity.id
_entity.type
_entity.pdbx_description
1 polymer ?
#
loop_
_entity_poly.entity_id
_entity_poly.type
_entity_poly.pdbx_seq_one_letter_code
_entity_poly.pdbx_strand_id
1 'polypeptide(L)'
;MTKLAMFLGVIIILVILVFGFVFFEPFFSETEESIVVVNKEIWKGERERYFIFSENEVFLNANNYYHNKSNANDLYPLFQAGKTYRVKIVGYYLPLIPRFRNIISIIDQKETNVPLQNK
;
A
#
# COMPACT_ATOMS: atom_id res chain seq x y z
N MET A 1 7.92 -10.40 42.77
CA MET A 1 6.56 -10.32 42.16
C MET A 1 6.30 -8.97 41.50
N THR A 2 6.62 -7.83 42.12
CA THR A 2 6.40 -6.47 41.55
C THR A 2 7.16 -6.18 40.25
N LYS A 3 8.42 -6.59 40.12
CA LYS A 3 9.22 -6.42 38.89
C LYS A 3 8.64 -7.17 37.68
N LEU A 4 8.11 -8.37 37.90
CA LEU A 4 7.46 -9.16 36.84
C LEU A 4 6.14 -8.53 36.40
N ALA A 5 5.33 -8.07 37.36
CA ALA A 5 4.08 -7.37 37.05
C ALA A 5 4.31 -6.05 36.29
N MET A 6 5.34 -5.27 36.67
CA MET A 6 5.73 -4.06 35.92
C MET A 6 6.18 -4.39 34.50
N PHE A 7 7.00 -5.43 34.33
CA PHE A 7 7.45 -5.87 33.00
C PHE A 7 6.28 -6.30 32.12
N LEU A 8 5.35 -7.09 32.65
CA LEU A 8 4.13 -7.48 31.94
C LEU A 8 3.25 -6.28 31.59
N GLY A 9 3.12 -5.31 32.51
CA GLY A 9 2.41 -4.06 32.25
C GLY A 9 3.00 -3.27 31.08
N VAL A 10 4.33 -3.16 31.01
CA VAL A 10 5.03 -2.51 29.89
C VAL A 10 4.78 -3.26 28.58
N ILE A 11 4.85 -4.59 28.59
CA ILE A 11 4.54 -5.41 27.40
C ILE A 11 3.12 -5.15 26.92
N ILE A 12 2.14 -5.15 27.82
CA ILE A 12 0.73 -4.90 27.47
C ILE A 12 0.57 -3.52 26.83
N ILE A 13 1.19 -2.48 27.40
CA ILE A 13 1.16 -1.13 26.84
C ILE A 13 1.79 -1.11 25.44
N LEU A 14 2.96 -1.74 25.24
CA LEU A 14 3.61 -1.81 23.93
C LEU A 14 2.73 -2.53 22.91
N VAL A 15 2.09 -3.62 23.29
CA VAL A 15 1.15 -4.36 22.44
C VAL A 15 -0.02 -3.44 22.04
N ILE A 16 -0.64 -2.73 23.00
CA ILE A 16 -1.74 -1.80 22.71
C ILE A 16 -1.30 -0.70 21.74
N LEU A 17 -0.09 -0.14 21.93
CA LEU A 17 0.43 0.91 21.05
C LEU A 17 0.68 0.38 19.63
N VAL A 18 1.24 -0.82 19.49
CA VAL A 18 1.49 -1.44 18.17
C VAL A 18 0.16 -1.77 17.47
N PHE A 19 -0.78 -2.40 18.16
CA PHE A 19 -2.10 -2.71 17.58
C PHE A 19 -2.89 -1.44 17.24
N GLY A 20 -2.84 -0.42 18.12
CA GLY A 20 -3.42 0.88 17.85
C GLY A 20 -2.83 1.51 16.59
N PHE A 21 -1.51 1.51 16.45
CA PHE A 21 -0.85 2.05 15.26
C PHE A 21 -1.29 1.35 13.97
N VAL A 22 -1.32 0.01 13.94
CA VAL A 22 -1.75 -0.74 12.75
C VAL A 22 -3.22 -0.50 12.42
N PHE A 23 -4.09 -0.43 13.43
CA PHE A 23 -5.52 -0.20 13.24
C PHE A 23 -5.81 1.22 12.73
N PHE A 24 -5.11 2.23 13.25
CA PHE A 24 -5.31 3.63 12.87
C PHE A 24 -4.43 4.10 11.72
N GLU A 25 -3.59 3.25 11.14
CA GLU A 25 -2.68 3.59 10.04
C GLU A 25 -3.37 4.33 8.86
N PRO A 26 -4.56 3.93 8.38
CA PRO A 26 -5.22 4.65 7.29
C PRO A 26 -5.49 6.12 7.62
N PHE A 27 -5.86 6.44 8.87
CA PHE A 27 -6.18 7.81 9.28
C PHE A 27 -4.97 8.75 9.21
N PHE A 28 -3.75 8.22 9.34
CA PHE A 28 -2.53 9.01 9.37
C PHE A 28 -1.72 8.97 8.07
N SER A 29 -1.97 7.97 7.21
CA SER A 29 -1.13 7.69 6.04
C SER A 29 -1.90 7.67 4.73
N GLU A 30 -3.21 7.90 4.74
CA GLU A 30 -3.97 8.05 3.50
C GLU A 30 -3.53 9.32 2.76
N THR A 31 -3.06 9.13 1.53
CA THR A 31 -2.63 10.21 0.65
C THR A 31 -3.03 9.91 -0.80
N GLU A 32 -3.14 10.94 -1.62
CA GLU A 32 -3.37 10.82 -3.05
C GLU A 32 -2.10 11.14 -3.81
N GLU A 33 -1.74 10.28 -4.76
CA GLU A 33 -0.51 10.41 -5.52
C GLU A 33 -0.74 10.10 -7.00
N SER A 34 -0.01 10.79 -7.88
CA SER A 34 -0.01 10.52 -9.32
C SER A 34 1.12 9.55 -9.64
N ILE A 35 0.78 8.35 -10.09
CA ILE A 35 1.74 7.30 -10.41
C ILE A 35 1.73 6.99 -11.91
N VAL A 36 2.91 6.81 -12.49
CA VAL A 36 3.08 6.26 -13.84
C VAL A 36 3.32 4.76 -13.68
N VAL A 37 2.44 3.93 -14.23
CA VAL A 37 2.55 2.48 -14.10
C VAL A 37 3.57 1.97 -15.12
N VAL A 38 4.65 1.37 -14.64
CA VAL A 38 5.68 0.74 -15.47
C VAL A 38 5.28 -0.70 -15.80
N ASN A 39 4.82 -1.44 -14.80
CA ASN A 39 4.40 -2.83 -14.96
C ASN A 39 3.41 -3.22 -13.85
N LYS A 40 2.77 -4.38 -13.97
CA LYS A 40 1.99 -5.01 -12.90
C LYS A 40 2.21 -6.51 -12.87
N GLU A 41 2.24 -7.09 -11.67
CA GLU A 41 2.44 -8.53 -11.49
C GLU A 41 1.51 -9.13 -10.44
N ILE A 42 1.23 -10.43 -10.59
CA ILE A 42 0.51 -11.23 -9.62
C ILE A 42 1.53 -11.88 -8.68
N TRP A 43 1.33 -11.75 -7.36
CA TRP A 43 2.19 -12.42 -6.39
C TRP A 43 1.97 -13.94 -6.44
N LYS A 44 2.98 -14.69 -6.90
CA LYS A 44 2.94 -16.15 -6.98
C LYS A 44 3.08 -16.75 -5.57
N GLY A 45 1.97 -16.90 -4.87
CA GLY A 45 1.94 -17.55 -3.54
C GLY A 45 0.81 -17.09 -2.63
N GLU A 46 0.17 -15.98 -2.94
CA GLU A 46 -0.94 -15.43 -2.18
C GLU A 46 -2.04 -15.00 -3.14
N ARG A 47 -3.28 -15.38 -2.83
CA ARG A 47 -4.44 -14.94 -3.61
C ARG A 47 -4.70 -13.46 -3.36
N GLU A 48 -5.21 -12.76 -4.38
CA GLU A 48 -5.67 -11.37 -4.27
C GLU A 48 -4.59 -10.38 -3.84
N ARG A 49 -3.32 -10.72 -4.11
CA ARG A 49 -2.16 -9.87 -3.86
C ARG A 49 -1.44 -9.57 -5.17
N TYR A 50 -1.30 -8.29 -5.46
CA TYR A 50 -0.73 -7.79 -6.70
C TYR A 50 0.30 -6.71 -6.44
N PHE A 51 1.26 -6.59 -7.35
CA PHE A 51 2.21 -5.50 -7.38
C PHE A 51 1.96 -4.58 -8.56
N ILE A 52 1.98 -3.28 -8.27
CA ILE A 52 1.91 -2.23 -9.26
C ILE A 52 3.26 -1.51 -9.21
N PHE A 53 4.07 -1.70 -10.25
CA PHE A 53 5.37 -1.06 -10.37
C PHE A 53 5.19 0.34 -10.95
N SER A 54 5.74 1.33 -10.29
CA SER A 54 5.81 2.71 -10.78
C SER A 54 7.26 3.15 -10.95
N GLU A 55 7.46 4.35 -11.51
CA GLU A 55 8.80 4.94 -11.66
C GLU A 55 9.51 5.17 -10.32
N ASN A 56 8.76 5.47 -9.25
CA ASN A 56 9.34 5.86 -7.96
C ASN A 56 9.40 4.70 -6.97
N GLU A 57 8.36 3.86 -6.91
CA GLU A 57 8.30 2.73 -5.99
C GLU A 57 7.38 1.61 -6.49
N VAL A 58 7.35 0.52 -5.73
CA VAL A 58 6.41 -0.58 -5.93
C VAL A 58 5.27 -0.46 -4.94
N PHE A 59 4.05 -0.49 -5.44
CA PHE A 59 2.85 -0.48 -4.63
C PHE A 59 2.25 -1.88 -4.51
N LEU A 60 1.64 -2.14 -3.37
CA LEU A 60 0.77 -3.28 -3.16
C LEU A 60 -0.65 -2.95 -3.62
N ASN A 61 -1.33 -3.90 -4.24
CA ASN A 61 -2.78 -3.90 -4.34
C ASN A 61 -3.26 -5.23 -3.74
N ALA A 62 -3.71 -5.17 -2.50
CA ALA A 62 -4.18 -6.35 -1.77
C ALA A 62 -5.37 -6.02 -0.88
N ASN A 63 -6.24 -7.00 -0.67
CA ASN A 63 -7.32 -6.89 0.30
C ASN A 63 -6.73 -6.75 1.70
N ASN A 64 -7.22 -5.78 2.46
CA ASN A 64 -6.72 -5.48 3.80
C ASN A 64 -7.85 -4.95 4.66
N TYR A 65 -8.15 -5.68 5.73
CA TYR A 65 -9.20 -5.35 6.69
C TYR A 65 -8.95 -4.00 7.37
N TYR A 66 -7.72 -3.73 7.81
CA TYR A 66 -7.39 -2.47 8.49
C TYR A 66 -7.51 -1.27 7.56
N HIS A 67 -7.32 -1.46 6.25
CA HIS A 67 -7.47 -0.40 5.26
C HIS A 67 -8.89 -0.31 4.68
N ASN A 68 -9.84 -1.08 5.24
CA ASN A 68 -11.21 -1.19 4.74
C ASN A 68 -11.31 -1.45 3.22
N LYS A 69 -10.45 -2.35 2.71
CA LYS A 69 -10.30 -2.61 1.28
C LYS A 69 -10.54 -4.08 0.93
N SER A 70 -11.47 -4.33 0.02
CA SER A 70 -11.85 -5.67 -0.47
C SER A 70 -11.96 -5.79 -2.00
N ASN A 71 -11.44 -4.82 -2.74
CA ASN A 71 -11.58 -4.68 -4.20
C ASN A 71 -10.27 -4.95 -4.98
N ALA A 72 -9.35 -5.77 -4.45
CA ALA A 72 -8.04 -5.95 -5.08
C ALA A 72 -8.13 -6.55 -6.49
N ASN A 73 -8.99 -7.56 -6.66
CA ASN A 73 -9.21 -8.23 -7.94
C ASN A 73 -9.88 -7.29 -8.96
N ASP A 74 -10.70 -6.35 -8.49
CA ASP A 74 -11.41 -5.39 -9.35
C ASP A 74 -10.48 -4.28 -9.83
N LEU A 75 -9.56 -3.81 -8.97
CA LEU A 75 -8.59 -2.76 -9.31
C LEU A 75 -7.47 -3.26 -10.23
N TYR A 76 -7.01 -4.49 -10.02
CA TYR A 76 -5.86 -5.03 -10.77
C TYR A 76 -5.99 -4.97 -12.30
N PRO A 77 -7.11 -5.35 -12.94
CA PRO A 77 -7.25 -5.28 -14.39
C PRO A 77 -7.23 -3.85 -14.94
N LEU A 78 -7.60 -2.85 -14.13
CA LEU A 78 -7.69 -1.44 -14.56
C LEU A 78 -6.32 -0.79 -14.82
N PHE A 79 -5.27 -1.25 -14.13
CA PHE A 79 -3.92 -0.74 -14.34
C PHE A 79 -3.35 -1.22 -15.67
N GLN A 80 -2.79 -0.29 -16.45
CA GLN A 80 -2.10 -0.56 -17.71
C GLN A 80 -0.71 0.07 -17.67
N ALA A 81 0.29 -0.65 -18.18
CA ALA A 81 1.64 -0.13 -18.31
C ALA A 81 1.67 1.11 -19.25
N GLY A 82 2.48 2.10 -18.90
CA GLY A 82 2.64 3.38 -19.60
C GLY A 82 1.56 4.43 -19.30
N LYS A 83 0.53 4.11 -18.52
CA LYS A 83 -0.55 5.04 -18.16
C LYS A 83 -0.29 5.71 -16.80
N THR A 84 -0.81 6.93 -16.66
CA THR A 84 -0.74 7.70 -15.42
C THR A 84 -2.07 7.66 -14.68
N TYR A 85 -2.02 7.33 -13.39
CA TYR A 85 -3.19 7.23 -12.52
C TYR A 85 -3.02 8.14 -11.32
N ARG A 86 -4.09 8.84 -10.93
CA ARG A 86 -4.19 9.41 -9.59
C ARG A 86 -4.80 8.35 -8.69
N VAL A 87 -4.04 7.89 -7.72
CA VAL A 87 -4.44 6.81 -6.81
C VAL A 87 -4.51 7.31 -5.38
N LYS A 88 -5.43 6.72 -4.61
CA LYS A 88 -5.43 6.82 -3.16
C LYS A 88 -4.62 5.67 -2.60
N ILE A 89 -3.67 5.97 -1.72
CA ILE A 89 -2.71 5.02 -1.16
C ILE A 89 -2.68 5.14 0.36
N VAL A 90 -2.36 4.04 1.04
CA VAL A 90 -2.24 3.95 2.50
C VAL A 90 -0.97 3.19 2.87
N GLY A 91 -0.31 3.64 3.93
CA GLY A 91 0.87 3.02 4.51
C GLY A 91 2.12 3.87 4.37
N TYR A 92 3.15 3.49 5.13
CA TYR A 92 4.45 4.16 5.13
C TYR A 92 5.50 3.35 4.38
N TYR A 93 6.29 4.02 3.56
CA TYR A 93 7.51 3.45 3.00
C TYR A 93 8.62 3.49 4.05
N LEU A 94 9.14 2.33 4.43
CA LEU A 94 10.26 2.20 5.35
C LEU A 94 11.42 1.51 4.60
N PRO A 95 12.52 2.20 4.26
CA PRO A 95 13.55 1.65 3.37
C PRO A 95 14.17 0.31 3.82
N LEU A 96 14.18 0.03 5.12
CA LEU A 96 14.77 -1.17 5.71
C LEU A 96 13.78 -2.33 5.88
N ILE A 97 12.50 -2.12 5.58
CA ILE A 97 11.46 -3.13 5.72
C ILE A 97 10.80 -3.28 4.35
N PRO A 98 10.61 -4.51 3.81
CA PRO A 98 9.94 -4.72 2.54
C PRO A 98 8.42 -4.51 2.68
N ARG A 99 8.01 -3.30 3.07
CA ARG A 99 6.63 -2.88 3.28
C ARG A 99 6.26 -1.88 2.19
N PHE A 100 5.39 -2.34 1.29
CA PHE A 100 4.88 -1.54 0.20
C PHE A 100 3.60 -0.81 0.61
N ARG A 101 3.41 0.42 0.14
CA ARG A 101 2.16 1.16 0.33
C ARG A 101 1.05 0.48 -0.45
N ASN A 102 -0.14 0.39 0.12
CA ASN A 102 -1.29 -0.27 -0.50
C ASN A 102 -2.15 0.75 -1.25
N ILE A 103 -2.44 0.50 -2.54
CA ILE A 103 -3.37 1.31 -3.32
C ILE A 103 -4.79 0.95 -2.92
N ILE A 104 -5.58 1.92 -2.46
CA ILE A 104 -6.96 1.74 -2.00
C ILE A 104 -7.96 1.91 -3.14
N SER A 105 -7.74 2.91 -3.99
CA SER A 105 -8.61 3.19 -5.14
C SER A 105 -7.89 3.98 -6.23
N ILE A 106 -8.43 3.92 -7.45
CA ILE A 106 -8.09 4.82 -8.55
C ILE A 106 -9.11 5.96 -8.52
N ILE A 107 -8.62 7.20 -8.51
CA ILE A 107 -9.44 8.42 -8.50
C ILE A 107 -9.67 8.91 -9.93
N ASP A 108 -8.60 8.92 -10.73
CA ASP A 108 -8.63 9.38 -12.12
C ASP A 108 -7.55 8.65 -12.94
N GLN A 109 -7.80 8.52 -14.24
CA GLN A 109 -6.86 7.98 -15.22
C GLN A 109 -6.63 9.03 -16.30
N LYS A 110 -5.37 9.43 -16.49
CA LYS A 110 -4.99 10.32 -17.59
C LYS A 110 -4.36 9.51 -18.72
N GLU A 111 -4.79 9.76 -19.94
CA GLU A 111 -4.09 9.25 -21.11
C GLU A 111 -2.80 10.04 -21.33
N THR A 112 -1.66 9.39 -21.08
CA THR A 112 -0.36 9.89 -21.52
C THR A 112 -0.24 9.72 -23.03
N ASN A 113 -0.66 10.72 -23.80
CA ASN A 113 -0.27 10.90 -25.21
C ASN A 113 1.16 11.48 -25.27
N VAL A 114 2.13 10.77 -24.68
CA VAL A 114 3.55 11.15 -24.80
C VAL A 114 4.20 10.14 -25.75
N PRO A 115 4.57 10.55 -26.98
CA PRO A 115 5.40 9.71 -27.83
C PRO A 115 6.71 9.45 -27.10
N LEU A 116 7.18 8.20 -27.09
CA LEU A 116 8.54 7.86 -26.68
C LEU A 116 9.50 8.76 -27.45
N GLN A 117 10.04 9.79 -26.79
CA GLN A 117 11.19 10.50 -27.33
C GLN A 117 12.38 9.57 -27.17
N ASN A 118 12.68 8.84 -28.24
CA ASN A 118 13.96 8.19 -28.41
C ASN A 118 15.04 9.27 -28.35
N LYS A 119 15.85 9.25 -27.31
CA LYS A 119 17.20 9.83 -27.32
C LYS A 119 18.20 8.71 -27.57
#